data_AF-A0A383BGF0-F1
#
_entry.id   AF-A0A383BGF0-F1
#
_cell.length_a   1.000
_cell.length_b   1.000
_cell.length_c   1.000
_cell.angle_alpha   90.00
_cell.angle_beta   90.00
_cell.angle_gamma   90.00
#
_symmetry.space_group_name_H-M   'P 1'
#
loop_
_entity.id
_entity.type
_entity.pdbx_description
1 polymer ?
#
loop_
_entity_poly.entity_id
_entity_poly.type
_entity_poly.pdbx_seq_one_letter_code
_entity_poly.pdbx_strand_id
1 'polypeptide(L)'
;VSIERLKTEHAISTSWIHFPLHPKIADEGMPVRDLFPNRDPEDMKAMGNQMRALMEEAGLAYGKRDMTYNSRLAQELGSWADTQEGGSTIHDRLFK
;
A
#
# COMPACT_ATOMS: atom_id res chain seq x y z
N VAL A 1 6.63 14.02 -3.97
CA VAL A 1 7.19 13.64 -5.29
C VAL A 1 6.97 12.15 -5.47
N SER A 2 6.40 11.69 -6.59
CA SER A 2 6.16 10.26 -6.84
C SER A 2 7.36 9.59 -7.51
N ILE A 3 7.47 8.26 -7.38
CA ILE A 3 8.49 7.46 -8.06
C ILE A 3 8.38 7.60 -9.59
N GLU A 4 7.16 7.59 -10.13
CA GLU A 4 6.92 7.76 -11.57
C GLU A 4 7.39 9.12 -12.10
N ARG A 5 7.22 10.18 -11.30
CA ARG A 5 7.75 11.50 -11.66
C ARG A 5 9.27 11.49 -11.68
N LEU A 6 9.92 10.87 -10.68
CA LEU A 6 11.38 10.76 -10.62
C LEU A 6 11.96 9.95 -11.79
N LYS A 7 11.33 8.86 -12.21
CA LYS A 7 11.74 8.09 -13.40
C LYS A 7 11.68 8.90 -14.69
N THR A 8 10.76 9.87 -14.77
CA THR A 8 10.60 10.74 -15.95
C THR A 8 11.59 11.91 -15.91
N GLU A 9 11.82 12.49 -14.72
CA GLU A 9 12.67 13.66 -14.52
C GLU A 9 14.17 13.30 -14.43
N HIS A 10 14.50 12.06 -14.08
CA HIS A 10 15.86 11.61 -13.82
C HIS A 10 16.14 10.22 -14.37
N ALA A 11 17.39 9.97 -14.79
CA ALA A 11 17.86 8.65 -15.20
C ALA A 11 18.18 7.76 -13.98
N ILE A 12 17.14 7.35 -13.24
CA ILE A 12 17.26 6.46 -12.09
C ILE A 12 16.75 5.06 -12.40
N SER A 13 17.39 4.05 -11.81
CA SER A 13 16.86 2.70 -11.73
C SER A 13 16.16 2.49 -10.39
N THR A 14 15.08 1.71 -10.39
CA THR A 14 14.29 1.44 -9.18
C THR A 14 14.17 -0.06 -8.96
N SER A 15 14.20 -0.48 -7.69
CA SER A 15 13.88 -1.85 -7.28
C SER A 15 12.80 -1.82 -6.20
N TRP A 16 11.90 -2.79 -6.22
CA TRP A 16 10.86 -2.94 -5.20
C TRP A 16 11.37 -3.80 -4.05
N ILE A 17 11.06 -3.40 -2.81
CA ILE A 17 11.32 -4.19 -1.61
C ILE A 17 9.96 -4.49 -0.97
N HIS A 18 9.58 -5.76 -0.97
CA HIS A 18 8.32 -6.21 -0.38
C HIS A 18 8.45 -6.32 1.13
N PHE A 19 7.66 -5.54 1.88
CA PHE A 19 7.77 -5.43 3.33
C PHE A 19 6.49 -5.88 4.04
N PRO A 20 6.47 -7.04 4.74
CA PRO A 20 5.31 -7.48 5.50
C PRO A 20 5.19 -6.64 6.77
N LEU A 21 4.32 -5.63 6.75
CA LEU A 21 4.11 -4.75 7.91
C LEU A 21 3.48 -5.50 9.10
N HIS A 22 2.55 -6.41 8.81
CA HIS A 22 1.83 -7.19 9.82
C HIS A 22 1.74 -8.69 9.43
N PRO A 23 2.86 -9.44 9.46
CA PRO A 23 2.91 -10.83 8.99
C PRO A 23 2.08 -11.80 9.86
N LYS A 24 1.66 -11.38 11.05
CA LYS A 24 0.91 -12.19 12.01
C LYS A 24 -0.61 -12.09 11.85
N ILE A 25 -1.11 -11.16 11.03
CA ILE A 25 -2.55 -11.04 10.78
C ILE A 25 -3.02 -12.29 10.05
N ALA A 26 -4.15 -12.88 10.46
CA ALA A 26 -4.72 -14.02 9.77
C ALA A 26 -5.23 -13.63 8.36
N ASP A 27 -5.42 -14.60 7.48
CA ASP A 27 -5.83 -14.32 6.10
C ASP A 27 -7.23 -13.67 6.04
N GLU A 28 -8.10 -13.99 6.99
CA GLU A 28 -9.41 -13.37 7.15
C GLU A 28 -9.35 -11.88 7.51
N GLY A 29 -8.17 -11.38 7.90
CA GLY A 29 -7.94 -10.01 8.30
C GLY A 29 -8.52 -9.67 9.67
N MET A 30 -8.53 -8.38 9.98
CA MET A 30 -9.12 -7.84 11.20
C MET A 30 -9.56 -6.38 11.03
N PRO A 31 -10.46 -5.87 11.89
CA PRO A 31 -10.81 -4.45 11.89
C PRO A 31 -9.60 -3.55 12.14
N VAL A 32 -9.50 -2.43 11.42
CA VAL A 32 -8.39 -1.47 11.60
C VAL A 32 -8.33 -0.90 13.02
N ARG A 33 -9.47 -0.75 13.69
CA ARG A 33 -9.52 -0.33 15.11
C ARG A 33 -8.77 -1.28 16.05
N ASP A 34 -8.81 -2.57 15.74
CA ASP A 34 -8.18 -3.60 16.59
C ASP A 34 -6.66 -3.68 16.31
N LEU A 35 -6.21 -3.16 15.17
CA LEU A 35 -4.79 -2.99 14.86
C LEU A 35 -4.17 -1.82 15.67
N PHE A 36 -4.98 -0.82 16.02
CA PHE A 36 -4.56 0.35 16.80
C PHE A 36 -5.40 0.51 18.07
N PRO A 37 -5.37 -0.47 18.99
CA PRO A 37 -6.33 -0.54 20.11
C PRO A 37 -6.18 0.60 21.12
N ASN A 38 -5.00 1.22 21.18
CA ASN A 38 -4.68 2.30 22.12
C ASN A 38 -4.76 3.70 21.49
N ARG A 39 -5.31 3.82 20.28
CA ARG A 39 -5.35 5.09 19.54
C ARG A 39 -6.72 5.73 19.66
N ASP A 40 -6.74 7.04 19.83
CA ASP A 40 -7.98 7.80 19.93
C ASP A 40 -8.79 7.72 18.61
N PRO A 41 -10.12 7.55 18.66
CA PRO A 41 -10.96 7.51 17.46
C PRO A 41 -10.87 8.77 16.59
N GLU A 42 -10.74 9.96 17.17
CA GLU A 42 -10.59 11.20 16.41
C GLU A 42 -9.21 11.29 15.74
N ASP A 43 -8.16 10.74 16.36
CA ASP A 43 -6.84 10.61 15.71
C ASP A 43 -6.92 9.70 14.48
N MET A 44 -7.62 8.56 14.60
CA MET A 44 -7.81 7.63 13.49
C MET A 44 -8.56 8.28 12.32
N LYS A 45 -9.58 9.06 12.63
CA LYS A 45 -10.36 9.83 11.65
C LYS A 45 -9.51 10.93 11.01
N ALA A 46 -8.71 11.66 11.78
CA ALA A 46 -7.80 12.68 11.27
C ALA A 46 -6.78 12.09 10.29
N MET A 47 -6.17 10.95 10.63
CA MET A 47 -5.27 10.22 9.73
C MET A 47 -5.98 9.78 8.43
N GLY A 48 -7.21 9.28 8.54
CA GLY A 48 -8.01 8.88 7.38
C GLY A 48 -8.33 10.06 6.46
N ASN A 49 -8.65 11.23 7.02
CA ASN A 49 -8.91 12.46 6.27
C ASN A 49 -7.64 12.99 5.60
N GLN A 50 -6.52 12.98 6.32
CA GLN A 50 -5.23 13.37 5.76
C GLN A 50 -4.85 12.49 4.56
N MET A 51 -5.00 11.16 4.68
CA MET A 51 -4.70 10.25 3.58
C MET A 51 -5.62 10.50 2.37
N ARG A 52 -6.91 10.74 2.60
CA ARG A 52 -7.86 11.06 1.52
C ARG A 52 -7.45 12.32 0.76
N ALA A 53 -7.11 13.39 1.47
CA ALA A 53 -6.67 14.64 0.86
C ALA A 53 -5.40 14.45 0.01
N LEU A 54 -4.42 13.67 0.51
CA LEU A 54 -3.20 13.35 -0.24
C LEU A 54 -3.49 12.53 -1.51
N MET A 55 -4.43 11.59 -1.45
CA MET A 55 -4.83 10.79 -2.61
C MET A 55 -5.59 11.63 -3.64
N GLU A 56 -6.46 12.53 -3.21
CA GLU A 56 -7.16 13.50 -4.08
C GLU A 56 -6.17 14.42 -4.80
N GLU A 57 -5.19 14.98 -4.07
CA GLU A 57 -4.11 15.80 -4.66
C GLU A 57 -3.29 15.00 -5.69
N ALA A 58 -3.04 13.72 -5.41
CA ALA A 58 -2.31 12.82 -6.31
C ALA A 58 -3.16 12.28 -7.47
N GLY A 59 -4.48 12.56 -7.52
CA GLY A 59 -5.40 12.02 -8.52
C GLY A 59 -5.62 10.51 -8.42
N LEU A 60 -5.46 9.93 -7.23
CA LEU A 60 -5.58 8.49 -6.96
C LEU A 60 -6.92 8.15 -6.32
N ALA A 61 -7.52 7.03 -6.75
CA ALA A 61 -8.70 6.50 -6.11
C ALA A 61 -8.38 6.05 -4.68
N TYR A 62 -9.24 6.40 -3.72
CA TYR A 62 -9.05 6.01 -2.32
C TYR A 62 -10.34 5.55 -1.67
N GLY A 63 -10.39 4.27 -1.29
CA GLY A 63 -11.51 3.65 -0.62
C GLY A 63 -11.51 3.89 0.90
N LYS A 64 -12.65 3.61 1.54
CA LYS A 64 -12.73 3.58 3.00
C LYS A 64 -12.01 2.32 3.51
N ARG A 65 -11.06 2.49 4.44
CA ARG A 65 -10.28 1.39 5.02
C ARG A 65 -10.78 1.02 6.41
N ASP A 66 -11.73 0.10 6.47
CA ASP A 66 -12.28 -0.43 7.74
C ASP A 66 -11.59 -1.72 8.20
N MET A 67 -10.94 -2.43 7.28
CA MET A 67 -10.27 -3.71 7.51
C MET A 67 -8.78 -3.63 7.14
N THR A 68 -7.98 -4.46 7.77
CA THR A 68 -6.60 -4.76 7.38
C THR A 68 -6.49 -6.27 7.13
N TYR A 69 -5.87 -6.64 6.01
CA TYR A 69 -5.72 -8.04 5.60
C TYR A 69 -4.24 -8.42 5.56
N ASN A 70 -3.95 -9.72 5.63
CA ASN A 70 -2.59 -10.22 5.46
C ASN A 70 -2.14 -10.01 4.00
N SER A 71 -1.07 -9.24 3.80
CA SER A 71 -0.51 -8.96 2.47
C SER A 71 0.56 -9.94 2.01
N ARG A 72 0.83 -11.02 2.76
CA ARG A 72 1.90 -12.00 2.47
C ARG A 72 1.81 -12.54 1.04
N LEU A 73 0.65 -13.03 0.60
CA LEU A 73 0.50 -13.58 -0.75
C LEU A 73 0.70 -12.52 -1.85
N ALA A 74 0.20 -11.30 -1.63
CA ALA A 74 0.43 -10.19 -2.56
C ALA A 74 1.91 -9.84 -2.68
N GLN A 75 2.65 -9.90 -1.56
CA GLN A 75 4.08 -9.64 -1.50
C GLN A 75 4.91 -10.76 -2.15
N GLU A 76 4.55 -12.02 -1.92
CA GLU A 76 5.16 -13.16 -2.60
C GLU A 76 4.94 -13.09 -4.12
N LEU A 77 3.71 -12.74 -4.54
CA LEU A 77 3.38 -12.52 -5.94
C LEU A 77 4.23 -11.37 -6.54
N GLY A 78 4.39 -10.27 -5.80
CA GLY A 78 5.25 -9.17 -6.20
C GLY A 78 6.72 -9.60 -6.35
N SER A 79 7.24 -10.36 -5.39
CA SER A 79 8.62 -10.86 -5.43
C SER A 79 8.85 -11.83 -6.58
N TRP A 80 7.87 -12.68 -6.90
CA TRP A 80 7.92 -13.52 -8.08
C TRP A 80 7.87 -12.69 -9.37
N ALA A 81 7.00 -11.68 -9.43
CA ALA A 81 6.87 -10.80 -10.60
C ALA A 81 8.17 -10.09 -10.96
N ASP A 82 9.00 -9.72 -9.98
CA ASP A 82 10.31 -9.09 -10.19
C ASP A 82 11.28 -9.98 -11.02
N THR A 83 11.01 -11.29 -11.14
CA THR A 83 11.81 -12.23 -11.96
C THR A 83 11.28 -12.41 -13.39
N GLN A 84 10.13 -11.83 -13.72
CA GLN A 84 9.44 -12.04 -14.99
C GLN A 84 9.60 -10.82 -15.93
N GLU A 85 9.67 -11.06 -17.23
CA GLU A 85 9.63 -9.99 -18.23
C GLU A 85 8.27 -9.26 -18.16
N GLY A 86 8.30 -7.92 -18.03
CA GLY A 86 7.08 -7.10 -17.88
C GLY A 86 6.40 -7.21 -16.50
N GLY A 87 7.04 -7.86 -15.52
CA GLY A 87 6.47 -8.09 -14.19
C GLY A 87 6.15 -6.84 -13.38
N SER A 88 6.72 -5.68 -13.73
CA SER A 88 6.38 -4.39 -13.13
C SER A 88 4.87 -4.07 -13.21
N THR A 89 4.18 -4.58 -14.23
CA THR A 89 2.72 -4.41 -14.38
C THR A 89 1.92 -5.05 -13.23
N ILE A 90 2.46 -6.10 -12.59
CA ILE A 90 1.81 -6.76 -11.45
C ILE A 90 1.81 -5.83 -10.24
N HIS A 91 2.89 -5.07 -10.02
CA HIS A 91 2.95 -4.08 -8.94
C HIS A 91 1.79 -3.08 -9.06
N ASP A 92 1.60 -2.46 -10.22
CA ASP A 92 0.52 -1.50 -10.44
C ASP A 92 -0.87 -2.12 -10.23
N ARG A 93 -1.05 -3.40 -10.58
CA ARG A 93 -2.32 -4.12 -10.37
C ARG A 93 -2.62 -4.42 -8.91
N LEU A 94 -1.59 -4.59 -8.08
CA LEU A 94 -1.77 -4.82 -6.64
C LEU A 94 -2.20 -3.57 -5.88
N PHE A 95 -1.92 -2.38 -6.41
CA PHE A 95 -2.20 -1.08 -5.76
C PHE A 95 -3.37 -0.28 -6.37
N LYS A 96 -3.96 -0.76 -7.47
CA LYS A 96 -5.18 -0.19 -8.08
C LYS A 96 -6.44 -0.72 -7.41
#